data_AF-A0A480VRX4-F1
#
_entry.id   AF-A0A480VRX4-F1
#
_cell.length_a   1.000
_cell.length_b   1.000
_cell.length_c   1.000
_cell.angle_alpha   90.00
_cell.angle_beta   90.00
_cell.angle_gamma   90.00
#
_symmetry.space_group_name_H-M   'P 1'
#
loop_
_entity.id
_entity.type
_entity.pdbx_description
1 polymer ?
#
loop_
_entity_poly.entity_id
_entity_poly.type
_entity_poly.pdbx_seq_one_letter_code
_entity_poly.pdbx_strand_id
1 'polypeptide(L)'
;MVPPPLPPPPLCTLPPGPGPPRFVCYCEGEGSGAGGRGGFNLYVTDAAELWSTCFTPDSLAALKARFGLSAAEDITPRFRAACEQQAVTLTFQDDRASLTLSGGPSPLDFDLSKVPGPEAASRLRALTLGLAERLCSLERQLAAAEEETSTSPRKSPWQVGSQHFLPGRNPLVV
;
A
#
# COMPACT_ATOMS: atom_id res chain seq x y z
N MET A 1 -0.93 21.27 -14.09
CA MET A 1 -0.32 19.99 -13.65
C MET A 1 -1.31 19.36 -12.69
N VAL A 2 -1.97 18.27 -13.09
CA VAL A 2 -2.90 17.55 -12.20
C VAL A 2 -2.03 16.82 -11.16
N PRO A 3 -2.27 17.00 -9.85
CA PRO A 3 -1.52 16.26 -8.84
C PRO A 3 -1.70 14.76 -9.07
N PRO A 4 -0.65 13.94 -8.88
CA PRO A 4 -0.77 12.49 -9.04
C PRO A 4 -1.88 11.97 -8.11
N PRO A 5 -2.66 10.96 -8.55
CA PRO A 5 -3.69 10.38 -7.71
C PRO A 5 -3.07 9.87 -6.41
N LEU A 6 -3.75 10.11 -5.29
CA LEU A 6 -3.30 9.62 -3.99
C LEU A 6 -3.17 8.09 -4.04
N PRO A 7 -2.11 7.52 -3.46
CA PRO A 7 -1.94 6.08 -3.44
C PRO A 7 -3.12 5.45 -2.70
N PRO A 8 -3.65 4.32 -3.19
CA PRO A 8 -4.79 3.70 -2.56
C PRO A 8 -4.44 3.24 -1.14
N PRO A 9 -5.42 3.12 -0.23
CA PRO A 9 -5.20 2.66 1.13
C PRO A 9 -4.46 1.31 1.15
N PRO A 10 -3.40 1.16 1.96
CA PRO A 10 -2.64 -0.07 2.03
C PRO A 10 -3.50 -1.20 2.62
N LEU A 11 -3.34 -2.39 2.07
CA LEU A 11 -3.94 -3.62 2.59
C LEU A 11 -3.06 -4.82 2.22
N CYS A 12 -3.19 -5.91 2.96
CA CYS A 12 -2.67 -7.21 2.60
C CYS A 12 -3.63 -8.32 3.05
N THR A 13 -3.39 -9.54 2.55
CA THR A 13 -4.14 -10.72 2.94
C THR A 13 -3.25 -11.75 3.62
N LEU A 14 -3.83 -12.55 4.51
CA LEU A 14 -3.16 -13.62 5.23
C LEU A 14 -3.88 -14.96 5.06
N PRO A 15 -3.17 -16.10 5.04
CA PRO A 15 -1.70 -16.20 5.03
C PRO A 15 -1.11 -15.72 3.69
N PRO A 16 0.18 -15.32 3.65
CA PRO A 16 0.84 -14.97 2.41
C PRO A 16 0.99 -16.21 1.51
N GLY A 17 0.94 -16.00 0.20
CA GLY A 17 1.17 -17.04 -0.81
C GLY A 17 -0.04 -17.29 -1.73
N PRO A 18 0.01 -18.36 -2.55
CA PRO A 18 -0.98 -18.62 -3.60
C PRO A 18 -2.29 -19.26 -3.07
N GLY A 19 -2.37 -19.58 -1.79
CA GLY A 19 -3.57 -20.16 -1.19
C GLY A 19 -4.72 -19.15 -1.07
N PRO A 20 -5.96 -19.63 -0.80
CA PRO A 20 -7.08 -18.73 -0.57
C PRO A 20 -6.82 -17.86 0.67
N PRO A 21 -7.01 -16.52 0.57
CA PRO A 21 -6.83 -15.64 1.70
C PRO A 21 -7.93 -15.91 2.74
N ARG A 22 -7.54 -15.88 4.01
CA ARG A 22 -8.44 -16.08 5.16
C ARG A 22 -8.74 -14.77 5.88
N PHE A 23 -7.77 -13.86 5.89
CA PHE A 23 -7.91 -12.56 6.55
C PHE A 23 -7.48 -11.43 5.63
N VAL A 24 -8.08 -10.26 5.82
CA VAL A 24 -7.68 -8.99 5.23
C VAL A 24 -7.23 -8.07 6.36
N CYS A 25 -6.05 -7.49 6.23
CA CYS A 25 -5.55 -6.44 7.11
C CYS A 25 -5.53 -5.12 6.34
N TYR A 26 -6.10 -4.06 6.91
CA TYR A 26 -6.11 -2.73 6.31
C TYR A 26 -6.04 -1.65 7.39
N CYS A 27 -5.75 -0.41 7.00
CA CYS A 27 -5.80 0.74 7.91
C CYS A 27 -6.72 1.83 7.37
N GLU A 28 -7.35 2.56 8.28
CA GLU A 28 -7.99 3.84 8.00
C GLU A 28 -7.16 4.94 8.68
N GLY A 29 -6.86 6.00 7.93
CA GLY A 29 -5.92 7.04 8.35
C GLY A 29 -6.59 8.38 8.63
N GLU A 30 -5.78 9.28 9.21
CA GLU A 30 -6.12 10.64 9.64
C GLU A 30 -6.32 11.64 8.48
N GLY A 31 -6.29 11.16 7.24
CA GLY A 31 -6.40 11.96 6.02
C GLY A 31 -7.19 11.26 4.93
N SER A 32 -8.51 11.40 4.95
CA SER A 32 -9.37 11.22 3.79
C SER A 32 -10.68 11.99 4.02
N GLY A 33 -10.81 13.13 3.34
CA GLY A 33 -12.08 13.85 3.22
C GLY A 33 -12.35 14.94 4.26
N ALA A 34 -12.74 16.10 3.76
CA ALA A 34 -13.15 17.26 4.54
C ALA A 34 -14.26 16.90 5.57
N GLY A 35 -13.96 16.99 6.86
CA GLY A 35 -14.99 17.06 7.90
C GLY A 35 -14.80 16.21 9.15
N GLY A 36 -13.78 15.35 9.26
CA GLY A 36 -13.55 14.60 10.49
C GLY A 36 -12.11 14.16 10.63
N ARG A 37 -11.46 14.56 11.73
CA ARG A 37 -10.19 13.99 12.19
C ARG A 37 -10.46 12.55 12.64
N GLY A 38 -10.61 11.63 11.68
CA GLY A 38 -10.73 10.21 11.96
C GLY A 38 -9.39 9.71 12.47
N GLY A 39 -9.31 9.27 13.73
CA GLY A 39 -8.05 8.75 14.28
C GLY A 39 -7.57 7.51 13.52
N PHE A 40 -6.26 7.35 13.37
CA PHE A 40 -5.64 6.17 12.78
C PHE A 40 -6.13 4.89 13.46
N ASN A 41 -6.59 3.92 12.67
CA ASN A 41 -6.96 2.58 13.16
C ASN A 41 -6.50 1.50 12.18
N LEU A 42 -6.09 0.36 12.75
CA LEU A 42 -5.87 -0.87 12.02
C LEU A 42 -7.07 -1.78 12.18
N TYR A 43 -7.37 -2.51 11.12
CA TYR A 43 -8.49 -3.44 11.07
C TYR A 43 -8.04 -4.78 10.50
N VAL A 44 -8.65 -5.83 11.03
CA VAL A 44 -8.50 -7.20 10.56
C VAL A 44 -9.87 -7.81 10.42
N THR A 45 -10.12 -8.53 9.34
CA THR A 45 -11.39 -9.23 9.13
C THR A 45 -11.19 -10.53 8.35
N ASP A 46 -12.02 -11.52 8.66
CA ASP A 46 -12.23 -12.75 7.88
C ASP A 46 -13.48 -12.69 6.99
N ALA A 47 -14.00 -11.47 6.77
CA ALA A 47 -15.27 -11.17 6.11
C ALA A 47 -16.55 -11.61 6.86
N ALA A 48 -16.44 -12.18 8.06
CA ALA A 48 -17.58 -12.45 8.94
C ALA A 48 -17.54 -11.53 10.17
N GLU A 49 -16.36 -11.42 10.80
CA GLU A 49 -16.11 -10.62 11.98
C GLU A 49 -15.06 -9.54 11.69
N LEU A 50 -15.02 -8.50 12.53
CA LEU A 50 -14.12 -7.38 12.38
C LEU A 50 -13.45 -7.11 13.72
N TRP A 51 -12.12 -6.97 13.69
CA TRP A 51 -11.31 -6.53 14.81
C TRP A 51 -10.66 -5.20 14.48
N SER A 52 -10.55 -4.33 15.49
CA SER A 52 -9.91 -3.03 15.35
C SER A 52 -9.02 -2.73 16.55
N THR A 53 -8.01 -1.89 16.33
CA THR A 53 -7.25 -1.28 17.41
C THR A 53 -8.08 -0.39 18.33
N CYS A 54 -9.24 0.11 17.86
CA CYS A 54 -10.14 0.98 18.62
C CYS A 54 -9.42 2.16 19.29
N PHE A 55 -8.47 2.76 18.59
CA PHE A 55 -7.62 3.81 19.13
C PHE A 55 -8.42 5.06 19.47
N THR A 56 -8.31 5.47 20.73
CA THR A 56 -8.51 6.86 21.17
C THR A 56 -7.22 7.66 20.97
N PRO A 57 -7.29 9.01 20.91
CA PRO A 57 -6.09 9.85 20.82
C PRO A 57 -5.03 9.51 21.89
N ASP A 58 -5.47 9.26 23.12
CA ASP A 58 -4.58 8.94 24.24
C ASP A 58 -3.93 7.56 24.08
N SER A 59 -4.70 6.54 23.71
CA SER A 59 -4.16 5.19 23.50
C SER A 59 -3.20 5.11 22.31
N LEU A 60 -3.45 5.89 21.25
CA LEU A 60 -2.55 6.00 20.11
C LEU A 60 -1.25 6.73 20.52
N ALA A 61 -1.35 7.80 21.31
CA ALA A 61 -0.18 8.50 21.83
C ALA A 61 0.67 7.59 22.75
N ALA A 62 0.02 6.81 23.61
CA ALA A 62 0.69 5.84 24.47
C ALA A 62 1.39 4.74 23.66
N LEU A 63 0.75 4.23 22.61
CA LEU A 63 1.36 3.28 21.68
C LEU A 63 2.60 3.89 21.02
N LYS A 64 2.49 5.10 20.47
CA LYS A 64 3.62 5.80 19.83
C LYS A 64 4.77 5.97 20.82
N ALA A 65 4.49 6.43 22.04
CA ALA A 65 5.49 6.55 23.09
C ALA A 65 6.17 5.21 23.43
N ARG A 66 5.41 4.12 23.51
CA ARG A 66 5.92 2.76 23.79
C ARG A 66 6.96 2.31 22.76
N PHE A 67 6.77 2.66 21.50
CA PHE A 67 7.69 2.31 20.41
C PHE A 67 8.67 3.44 20.04
N GLY A 68 8.75 4.50 20.85
CA GLY A 68 9.66 5.63 20.62
C GLY A 68 9.30 6.48 19.39
N LEU A 69 8.04 6.44 18.95
CA LEU A 69 7.53 7.21 17.81
C LEU A 69 7.08 8.61 18.26
N SER A 70 7.24 9.60 17.39
CA SER A 70 6.76 10.96 17.70
C SER A 70 5.23 11.05 17.58
N ALA A 71 4.60 11.97 18.32
CA ALA A 71 3.13 12.13 18.29
C ALA A 71 2.58 12.41 16.87
N ALA A 72 3.33 13.15 16.04
CA ALA A 72 2.99 13.49 14.67
C ALA A 72 3.35 12.40 13.64
N GLU A 73 4.02 11.33 14.06
CA GLU A 73 4.46 10.27 13.15
C GLU A 73 3.27 9.49 12.58
N ASP A 74 3.21 9.37 11.26
CA ASP A 74 2.21 8.55 10.57
C ASP A 74 2.65 7.08 10.58
N ILE A 75 1.76 6.19 11.02
CA ILE A 75 1.97 4.74 11.09
C ILE A 75 1.64 4.08 9.73
N THR A 76 0.82 4.75 8.91
CA THR A 76 0.36 4.25 7.59
C THR A 76 1.51 3.80 6.68
N PRO A 77 2.64 4.54 6.56
CA PRO A 77 3.77 4.10 5.72
C PRO A 77 4.44 2.82 6.23
N ARG A 78 4.56 2.64 7.56
CA ARG A 78 5.10 1.38 8.13
C ARG A 78 4.18 0.21 7.85
N PHE A 79 2.87 0.41 7.97
CA PHE A 79 1.89 -0.61 7.64
C PHE A 79 1.91 -0.96 6.15
N ARG A 80 1.98 0.05 5.27
CA ARG A 80 2.17 -0.16 3.83
C ARG A 80 3.40 -1.02 3.52
N ALA A 81 4.55 -0.67 4.08
CA ALA A 81 5.79 -1.43 3.88
C ALA A 81 5.66 -2.88 4.37
N ALA A 82 5.03 -3.11 5.52
CA ALA A 82 4.78 -4.46 6.02
C ALA A 82 3.86 -5.27 5.10
N CYS A 83 2.81 -4.65 4.56
CA CYS A 83 1.92 -5.28 3.57
C CYS A 83 2.68 -5.68 2.29
N GLU A 84 3.49 -4.77 1.76
CA GLU A 84 4.28 -5.00 0.53
C GLU A 84 5.33 -6.11 0.72
N GLN A 85 5.92 -6.20 1.90
CA GLN A 85 6.93 -7.21 2.25
C GLN A 85 6.32 -8.52 2.78
N GLN A 86 4.99 -8.60 2.92
CA GLN A 86 4.29 -9.71 3.59
C GLN A 86 4.81 -9.98 5.02
N ALA A 87 5.26 -8.92 5.70
CA ALA A 87 5.84 -8.95 7.04
C ALA A 87 4.80 -8.60 8.11
N VAL A 88 3.59 -9.16 7.97
CA VAL A 88 2.46 -8.97 8.88
C VAL A 88 2.13 -10.31 9.54
N THR A 89 2.19 -10.34 10.87
CA THR A 89 1.84 -11.54 11.66
C THR A 89 0.56 -11.27 12.43
N LEU A 90 -0.39 -12.21 12.37
CA LEU A 90 -1.67 -12.14 13.06
C LEU A 90 -1.80 -13.33 14.01
N THR A 91 -2.17 -13.03 15.26
CA THR A 91 -2.46 -14.05 16.28
C THR A 91 -3.81 -13.76 16.92
N PHE A 92 -4.54 -14.81 17.29
CA PHE A 92 -5.82 -14.72 17.98
C PHE A 92 -5.71 -15.34 19.37
N GLN A 93 -6.30 -14.67 20.36
CA GLN A 93 -6.44 -15.14 21.72
C GLN A 93 -7.86 -14.84 22.21
N ASP A 94 -8.71 -15.87 22.22
CA ASP A 94 -10.14 -15.79 22.52
C ASP A 94 -10.85 -14.68 21.72
N ASP A 95 -11.23 -13.57 22.37
CA ASP A 95 -11.93 -12.43 21.78
C ASP A 95 -10.99 -11.27 21.39
N ARG A 96 -9.67 -11.50 21.48
CA ARG A 96 -8.63 -10.52 21.13
C ARG A 96 -7.80 -11.03 19.97
N ALA A 97 -7.25 -10.08 19.22
CA ALA A 97 -6.24 -10.38 18.21
C ALA A 97 -5.03 -9.47 18.43
N SER A 98 -3.85 -9.94 18.05
CA SER A 98 -2.65 -9.12 18.03
C SER A 98 -2.06 -9.13 16.62
N LEU A 99 -1.73 -7.94 16.12
CA LEU A 99 -1.13 -7.72 14.81
C LEU A 99 0.28 -7.17 14.99
N THR A 100 1.26 -7.84 14.40
CA THR A 100 2.66 -7.41 14.44
C THR A 100 3.13 -7.01 13.05
N LEU A 101 3.74 -5.84 12.94
CA LEU A 101 4.35 -5.32 11.72
C LEU A 101 5.87 -5.43 11.82
N SER A 102 6.48 -6.30 11.01
CA SER A 102 7.92 -6.58 11.04
C SER A 102 8.72 -5.99 9.88
N GLY A 103 8.08 -5.20 9.01
CA GLY A 103 8.72 -4.63 7.81
C GLY A 103 9.59 -3.39 8.04
N GLY A 104 9.79 -2.98 9.30
CA GLY A 104 10.52 -1.78 9.69
C GLY A 104 11.76 -2.07 10.54
N PRO A 105 12.50 -1.03 10.99
CA PRO A 105 13.71 -1.20 11.81
C PRO A 105 13.42 -1.87 13.17
N SER A 106 12.21 -1.67 13.69
CA SER A 106 11.72 -2.29 14.91
C SER A 106 10.30 -2.79 14.68
N PRO A 107 9.93 -3.97 15.22
CA PRO A 107 8.58 -4.48 15.12
C PRO A 107 7.60 -3.59 15.89
N LEU A 108 6.39 -3.42 15.34
CA LEU A 108 5.29 -2.75 16.02
C LEU A 108 4.18 -3.75 16.31
N ASP A 109 3.83 -3.88 17.59
CA ASP A 109 2.75 -4.75 18.06
C ASP A 109 1.50 -3.96 18.42
N PHE A 110 0.37 -4.41 17.90
CA PHE A 110 -0.94 -3.81 18.07
C PHE A 110 -1.89 -4.82 18.69
N ASP A 111 -2.61 -4.38 19.71
CA ASP A 111 -3.72 -5.13 20.28
C ASP A 111 -5.03 -4.72 19.59
N LEU A 112 -5.83 -5.71 19.21
CA LEU A 112 -7.11 -5.54 18.56
C LEU A 112 -8.21 -6.18 19.39
N SER A 113 -9.37 -5.53 19.34
CA SER A 113 -10.60 -5.96 20.00
C SER A 113 -11.71 -6.09 18.97
N LYS A 114 -12.68 -6.95 19.26
CA LYS A 114 -13.80 -7.21 18.37
C LYS A 114 -14.71 -5.99 18.27
N VAL A 115 -15.05 -5.62 17.04
CA VAL A 115 -15.96 -4.50 16.74
C VAL A 115 -17.41 -4.99 16.90
N PRO A 116 -18.31 -4.21 17.53
CA PRO A 116 -19.70 -4.59 17.69
C PRO A 116 -20.40 -4.89 16.35
N GLY A 117 -21.24 -5.93 16.33
CA GLY A 117 -21.89 -6.46 15.13
C GLY A 117 -22.54 -5.44 14.19
N PRO A 118 -23.36 -4.48 14.68
CA PRO A 118 -23.98 -3.47 13.81
C PRO A 118 -22.97 -2.54 13.12
N GLU A 119 -21.91 -2.16 13.82
CA GLU A 119 -20.83 -1.34 13.27
C GLU A 119 -19.96 -2.17 12.30
N ALA A 120 -19.59 -3.38 12.70
CA ALA A 120 -18.83 -4.31 11.88
C ALA A 120 -19.54 -4.59 10.54
N ALA A 121 -20.84 -4.88 10.57
CA ALA A 121 -21.61 -5.15 9.36
C ALA A 121 -21.62 -3.97 8.39
N SER A 122 -21.75 -2.74 8.91
CA SER A 122 -21.74 -1.52 8.08
C SER A 122 -20.36 -1.30 7.44
N ARG A 123 -19.29 -1.50 8.21
CA ARG A 123 -17.90 -1.37 7.73
C ARG A 123 -17.53 -2.45 6.71
N LEU A 124 -17.92 -3.69 6.94
CA LEU A 124 -17.65 -4.80 6.01
C LEU A 124 -18.36 -4.61 4.67
N ARG A 125 -19.59 -4.08 4.68
CA ARG A 125 -20.30 -3.71 3.43
C ARG A 125 -19.56 -2.62 2.67
N ALA A 126 -19.16 -1.55 3.37
CA ALA A 126 -18.40 -0.45 2.75
C ALA A 126 -17.05 -0.92 2.20
N LEU A 127 -16.33 -1.76 2.95
CA LEU A 127 -15.07 -2.36 2.52
C LEU A 127 -15.26 -3.19 1.25
N THR A 128 -16.27 -4.05 1.21
CA THR A 128 -16.53 -4.93 0.06
C THR A 128 -16.82 -4.11 -1.21
N LEU A 129 -17.69 -3.11 -1.11
CA LEU A 129 -18.03 -2.23 -2.23
C LEU A 129 -16.82 -1.39 -2.67
N GLY A 130 -16.08 -0.81 -1.72
CA GLY A 130 -14.88 -0.01 -2.00
C GLY A 130 -13.76 -0.84 -2.65
N LEU A 131 -13.60 -2.10 -2.28
CA LEU A 131 -12.65 -3.00 -2.93
C LEU A 131 -13.08 -3.34 -4.37
N ALA A 132 -14.38 -3.57 -4.61
CA ALA A 132 -14.89 -3.82 -5.96
C ALA A 132 -14.67 -2.60 -6.88
N GLU A 133 -14.93 -1.39 -6.39
CA GLU A 133 -14.66 -0.15 -7.12
C GLU A 133 -13.16 0.02 -7.41
N ARG A 134 -12.31 -0.25 -6.42
CA ARG A 134 -10.86 -0.18 -6.56
C ARG A 134 -10.34 -1.18 -7.59
N LEU A 135 -10.82 -2.41 -7.59
CA LEU A 135 -10.44 -3.43 -8.57
C LEU A 135 -10.82 -2.97 -9.99
N CYS A 136 -12.06 -2.51 -10.19
CA CYS A 136 -12.50 -1.96 -11.48
C CYS A 136 -11.60 -0.81 -11.96
N SER A 137 -11.23 0.10 -11.06
CA SER A 137 -10.36 1.24 -11.39
C SER A 137 -8.95 0.79 -11.75
N LEU A 138 -8.38 -0.15 -10.98
CA LEU A 138 -7.03 -0.66 -11.20
C LEU A 138 -6.93 -1.44 -12.51
N GLU A 139 -7.92 -2.27 -12.84
CA GLU A 139 -7.97 -3.01 -14.11
C GLU A 139 -7.98 -2.05 -15.31
N ARG A 140 -8.76 -0.96 -15.24
CA ARG A 140 -8.77 0.08 -16.29
C ARG A 140 -7.43 0.81 -16.41
N GLN A 141 -6.82 1.15 -15.28
CA GLN A 141 -5.51 1.82 -15.25
C GLN A 141 -4.41 0.93 -15.79
N LEU A 142 -4.45 -0.36 -15.48
CA LEU A 142 -3.52 -1.35 -15.99
C LEU A 142 -3.64 -1.49 -17.52
N ALA A 143 -4.87 -1.64 -18.03
CA ALA A 143 -5.11 -1.70 -19.47
C ALA A 143 -4.60 -0.46 -20.21
N ALA A 144 -4.85 0.75 -19.67
CA ALA A 144 -4.34 1.99 -20.26
C ALA A 144 -2.81 2.06 -20.26
N ALA A 145 -2.15 1.62 -19.18
CA ALA A 145 -0.69 1.61 -19.09
C ALA A 145 -0.05 0.61 -20.09
N GLU A 146 -0.70 -0.53 -20.36
CA GLU A 146 -0.28 -1.51 -21.37
C GLU A 146 -0.40 -0.95 -22.81
N GLU A 147 -1.43 -0.15 -23.09
CA GLU A 147 -1.59 0.54 -24.38
C GLU A 147 -0.54 1.66 -24.59
N GLU A 148 -0.24 2.45 -23.57
CA GLU A 148 0.80 3.50 -23.66
C GLU A 148 2.21 2.92 -23.85
N THR A 149 2.50 1.78 -23.23
CA THR A 149 3.81 1.10 -23.37
C THR A 149 3.97 0.39 -24.72
N SER A 150 2.87 -0.01 -25.37
CA SER A 150 2.89 -0.62 -26.71
C SER A 150 2.87 0.40 -27.86
N THR A 151 2.45 1.64 -27.60
CA THR A 151 2.34 2.71 -28.62
C THR A 151 3.45 3.75 -28.57
N SER A 152 4.46 3.59 -27.70
CA SER A 152 5.63 4.48 -27.68
C SER A 152 6.30 4.53 -29.06
N PRO A 153 6.32 5.70 -29.73
CA PRO A 153 7.02 5.84 -31.01
C PRO A 153 8.50 5.57 -30.76
N ARG A 154 8.97 4.45 -31.29
CA ARG A 154 10.39 4.10 -31.35
C ARG A 154 11.07 5.23 -32.12
N LYS A 155 11.60 6.23 -31.40
CA LYS A 155 12.40 7.32 -31.96
C LYS A 155 13.50 6.65 -32.78
N SER A 156 13.38 6.73 -34.10
CA SER A 156 14.38 6.23 -35.02
C SER A 156 15.72 6.89 -34.67
N PRO A 157 16.84 6.14 -34.63
CA PRO A 157 18.14 6.79 -34.68
C PRO A 157 18.19 7.47 -36.03
N TRP A 158 18.33 8.78 -36.00
CA TRP A 158 18.55 9.59 -37.19
C TRP A 158 19.69 8.93 -37.97
N GLN A 159 19.39 8.43 -39.18
CA GLN A 159 20.40 8.27 -40.23
C GLN A 159 20.92 9.67 -40.55
N VAL A 160 21.89 10.13 -39.77
CA VAL A 160 22.80 11.18 -40.21
C VAL A 160 23.86 10.47 -41.03
N GLY A 161 23.90 10.83 -42.31
CA GLY A 161 24.71 10.21 -43.32
C GLY A 161 26.18 10.08 -42.92
N SER A 162 26.73 8.96 -43.35
CA SER A 162 28.13 8.63 -43.40
C SER A 162 28.98 9.81 -43.90
N GLN A 163 29.71 10.48 -43.02
CA GLN A 163 30.96 11.13 -43.39
C GLN A 163 32.11 10.25 -42.94
N HIS A 164 32.39 9.22 -43.73
CA HIS A 164 33.71 8.58 -43.74
C HIS A 164 34.63 9.41 -44.64
N PHE A 165 35.36 10.36 -44.06
CA PHE A 165 36.63 10.81 -44.63
C PHE A 165 37.75 10.08 -43.89
N LEU A 166 38.37 9.15 -44.61
CA LEU A 166 39.46 8.26 -44.19
C LEU A 166 40.73 9.06 -43.82
N PRO A 167 41.49 8.67 -42.77
CA PRO A 167 42.86 9.12 -42.63
C PRO A 167 43.81 8.16 -43.35
N GLY A 168 44.66 8.71 -44.22
CA GLY A 168 45.98 8.15 -44.51
C GLY A 168 46.21 7.61 -45.92
N ARG A 169 47.02 8.34 -46.70
CA ARG A 169 48.28 7.84 -47.28
C ARG A 169 48.99 8.93 -48.07
N ASN A 170 50.17 9.31 -47.60
CA ASN A 170 51.20 9.97 -48.41
C ASN A 170 51.65 9.02 -49.53
N PRO A 171 51.92 9.55 -50.73
CA PRO A 171 52.95 9.01 -51.60
C PRO A 171 54.18 9.93 -51.60
N LEU A 172 55.28 9.44 -51.05
CA LEU A 172 56.62 9.80 -51.51
C LEU A 172 57.00 8.77 -52.57
N VAL A 173 57.17 9.20 -53.82
CA VAL A 173 57.94 8.46 -54.83
C VAL A 173 58.72 9.49 -55.65
N VAL A 174 60.04 9.44 -55.45
CA VAL A 174 61.20 9.77 -56.31
C VAL A 174 61.17 11.09 -57.08
#